data_AF-A0A1M6JM21-F1
#
_entry.id   AF-A0A1M6JM21-F1
#
_cell.length_a   1.000
_cell.length_b   1.000
_cell.length_c   1.000
_cell.angle_alpha   90.00
_cell.angle_beta   90.00
_cell.angle_gamma   90.00
#
_symmetry.space_group_name_H-M   'P 1'
#
loop_
_entity.id
_entity.type
_entity.pdbx_description
1 polymer ?
#
loop_
_entity_poly.entity_id
_entity_poly.type
_entity_poly.pdbx_seq_one_letter_code
_entity_poly.pdbx_strand_id
1 'polypeptide(L)' 'MNIELEQEADGRWLAEVLELPGVLAYGATRETALLQAQALALRVIAERLEHGEVVPELAALFAVAA' A
#
# COMPACT_ATOMS: atom_id res chain seq x y z
N MET A 1 -8.32 -1.11 -1.77
CA MET A 1 -6.94 -0.60 -1.89
C MET A 1 -6.71 -0.22 -3.33
N ASN A 2 -6.88 1.07 -3.59
CA ASN A 2 -6.67 1.71 -4.85
C ASN A 2 -5.28 2.35 -4.83
N ILE A 3 -4.50 2.07 -5.88
CA ILE A 3 -3.15 2.63 -6.02
C ILE A 3 -3.16 3.57 -7.21
N GLU A 4 -2.86 4.84 -6.95
CA GLU A 4 -2.59 5.82 -7.99
C GLU A 4 -1.12 5.78 -8.39
N LEU A 5 -0.86 5.95 -9.68
CA LEU A 5 0.48 5.90 -10.26
C LEU A 5 0.70 7.16 -11.09
N GLU A 6 1.71 7.93 -10.73
CA GLU A 6 2.11 9.15 -11.42
C GLU A 6 3.58 9.07 -11.85
N GLN A 7 3.91 9.67 -12.99
CA GLN A 7 5.30 9.82 -13.41
C GLN A 7 5.75 11.26 -13.15
N GLU A 8 6.81 11.40 -12.37
CA GLU A 8 7.41 12.66 -11.99
C GLU A 8 8.16 13.31 -13.15
N ALA A 9 8.44 14.62 -13.02
CA ALA A 9 9.21 15.37 -14.01
C ALA A 9 10.63 14.84 -14.24
N ASP A 10 11.21 14.13 -13.26
CA ASP A 10 12.52 13.49 -13.35
C ASP A 10 12.46 12.07 -13.95
N GLY A 11 11.26 11.60 -14.33
CA GLY A 11 11.00 10.30 -14.94
C GLY A 11 10.75 9.16 -13.96
N ARG A 12 10.92 9.36 -12.64
CA ARG A 12 10.57 8.36 -11.62
C ARG A 12 9.05 8.18 -11.53
N TRP A 13 8.63 7.01 -11.08
CA TRP A 13 7.22 6.71 -10.82
C TRP A 13 6.94 6.82 -9.33
N LEU A 14 5.86 7.52 -8.98
CA LEU A 14 5.27 7.56 -7.65
C LEU A 14 4.04 6.66 -7.64
N ALA A 15 3.94 5.81 -6.61
CA ALA A 15 2.76 5.01 -6.32
C ALA A 15 2.20 5.40 -4.95
N GLU A 16 0.94 5.81 -4.88
CA GLU A 16 0.25 6.20 -3.63
C GLU A 16 -0.94 5.27 -3.38
N VAL A 17 -1.10 4.81 -2.12
CA VAL A 17 -2.23 3.99 -1.69
C VAL A 17 -3.29 4.87 -1.04
N LEU A 18 -4.41 5.09 -1.72
CA LEU A 18 -5.39 6.11 -1.34
C LEU A 18 -6.04 5.86 0.03
N GLU A 19 -6.24 4.60 0.41
CA GLU A 19 -6.82 4.24 1.71
C GLU A 19 -5.83 4.30 2.87
N LEU A 20 -4.52 4.41 2.60
CA LEU A 20 -3.47 4.48 3.60
C LEU A 20 -2.66 5.77 3.43
N PRO A 21 -3.14 6.92 3.95
CA PRO A 21 -2.43 8.19 3.83
C PRO A 21 -0.98 8.09 4.30
N GLY A 22 -0.05 8.57 3.48
CA GLY A 22 1.39 8.48 3.73
C GLY A 22 2.05 7.19 3.23
N VAL A 23 1.30 6.21 2.74
CA VAL A 23 1.84 5.04 2.04
C VAL A 23 2.07 5.40 0.58
N LEU A 24 3.31 5.77 0.30
CA LEU A 24 3.78 6.14 -1.01
C LEU A 24 5.18 5.57 -1.29
N ALA A 25 5.44 5.18 -2.52
CA ALA A 25 6.71 4.61 -2.93
C ALA A 25 7.16 5.12 -4.30
N TYR A 26 8.46 5.41 -4.40
CA TYR A 26 9.10 5.80 -5.65
C TYR A 26 9.82 4.61 -6.28
N GLY A 27 9.62 4.41 -7.58
CA GLY A 27 10.32 3.41 -8.39
C GLY A 27 10.90 4.00 -9.68
N ALA A 28 11.96 3.37 -10.20
CA ALA A 28 12.51 3.74 -11.52
C ALA A 28 11.55 3.38 -12.67
N THR A 29 10.63 2.45 -12.43
CA THR A 29 9.58 2.04 -13.38
C THR A 29 8.23 2.01 -12.68
N ARG A 30 7.15 2.05 -13.48
CA ARG A 30 5.76 1.89 -13.02
C ARG A 30 5.59 0.63 -12.15
N GLU A 31 6.15 -0.48 -12.59
CA GLU A 31 6.05 -1.77 -11.91
C GLU A 31 6.80 -1.77 -10.57
N THR A 32 8.01 -1.18 -10.54
CA THR A 32 8.80 -1.09 -9.31
C THR A 32 8.10 -0.24 -8.25
N ALA A 33 7.55 0.92 -8.64
CA ALA A 33 6.81 1.80 -7.72
C ALA A 33 5.58 1.08 -7.16
N LEU A 34 4.82 0.40 -8.03
CA LEU A 34 3.65 -0.38 -7.66
C LEU A 34 3.98 -1.49 -6.63
N LEU A 35 4.99 -2.31 -6.91
CA LEU A 35 5.40 -3.41 -6.01
C LEU A 35 5.86 -2.88 -4.65
N GLN A 36 6.60 -1.77 -4.63
CA GLN A 36 7.06 -1.15 -3.40
C GLN A 36 5.91 -0.57 -2.57
N ALA A 37 4.93 0.09 -3.22
CA ALA A 37 3.74 0.59 -2.54
C ALA A 37 2.89 -0.54 -1.95
N GLN A 38 2.70 -1.64 -2.68
CA GLN A 38 2.00 -2.82 -2.15
C GLN A 38 2.71 -3.42 -0.93
N ALA A 39 4.04 -3.57 -1.00
CA ALA A 39 4.81 -4.09 0.13
C ALA A 39 4.73 -3.16 1.35
N LEU A 40 4.76 -1.84 1.14
CA LEU A 40 4.64 -0.86 2.21
C LEU A 40 3.22 -0.88 2.83
N ALA A 41 2.18 -0.96 2.00
CA ALA A 41 0.79 -1.08 2.47
C ALA A 41 0.60 -2.29 3.38
N LEU A 42 1.13 -3.45 2.98
CA LEU A 42 1.06 -4.67 3.79
C LEU A 42 1.79 -4.52 5.13
N ARG A 43 2.93 -3.80 5.18
CA ARG A 43 3.64 -3.52 6.44
C ARG A 43 2.84 -2.63 7.37
N VAL A 44 2.26 -1.54 6.84
CA VAL A 44 1.42 -0.63 7.63
C VAL A 44 0.20 -1.38 8.17
N ILE A 45 -0.44 -2.19 7.35
CA ILE A 45 -1.55 -3.04 7.77
C ILE A 45 -1.13 -3.99 8.90
N ALA A 46 0.02 -4.66 8.76
CA ALA A 46 0.54 -5.55 9.80
C ALA A 46 0.82 -4.81 11.11
N GLU A 47 1.46 -3.64 11.05
CA GLU A 47 1.74 -2.81 12.22
C GLU A 47 0.46 -2.37 12.94
N ARG A 48 -0.58 -1.94 12.20
CA ARG A 48 -1.88 -1.59 12.77
C ARG A 48 -2.53 -2.78 13.50
N LEU A 49 -2.48 -3.97 12.90
CA LEU A 49 -2.96 -5.20 13.54
C LEU A 49 -2.20 -5.51 14.84
N GLU A 50 -0.87 -5.39 14.84
CA GLU A 50 -0.02 -5.65 16.01
C GLU A 50 -0.35 -4.70 17.18
N HIS A 51 -0.74 -3.47 16.88
CA HIS A 51 -1.18 -2.48 17.87
C HIS A 51 -2.66 -2.60 18.25
N GLY A 52 -3.41 -3.54 17.69
CA GLY A 52 -4.84 -3.74 17.96
C GLY A 52 -5.73 -2.66 17.36
N GLU A 53 -5.26 -1.95 16.34
CA GLU A 53 -6.07 -0.98 15.59
C GLU A 53 -7.06 -1.69 14.67
N VAL A 54 -8.18 -1.02 14.40
CA VAL A 54 -9.14 -1.50 13.40
C VAL A 54 -8.54 -1.28 12.01
N VAL A 55 -8.51 -2.33 11.19
CA VAL A 55 -8.03 -2.28 9.80
C VAL A 55 -9.18 -2.62 8.85
N PRO A 56 -10.00 -1.64 8.42
CA PRO A 56 -11.13 -1.87 7.53
C PRO A 56 -10.72 -2.52 6.20
N GLU A 57 -9.51 -2.23 5.73
CA GLU A 57 -8.94 -2.73 4.46
C GLU A 57 -8.77 -4.26 4.45
N LEU A 58 -8.75 -4.89 5.64
CA LEU A 58 -8.59 -6.33 5.83
C LEU A 58 -9.91 -7.11 5.99
N ALA A 59 -11.05 -6.42 6.11
CA ALA A 59 -12.32 -7.04 6.51
C ALA A 59 -12.78 -8.20 5.62
N ALA A 60 -12.26 -8.32 4.40
CA ALA A 60 -12.57 -9.40 3.45
C ALA A 60 -11.36 -10.31 3.10
N LEU A 61 -10.18 -10.10 3.70
CA LEU A 61 -8.97 -10.82 3.27
C LEU A 61 -8.80 -12.19 3.94
N PHE A 62 -9.15 -12.29 5.22
CA PHE A 62 -8.98 -13.52 6.00
C PHE A 62 -10.33 -14.20 6.25
N ALA A 63 -10.44 -15.46 5.84
CA ALA A 63 -11.53 -16.32 6.26
C ALA A 63 -11.11 -17.08 7.54
N VAL A 64 -11.93 -17.02 8.58
CA VAL A 64 -11.78 -17.87 9.76
C VAL A 64 -12.68 -19.10 9.57
N ALA A 65 -12.07 -20.26 9.44
CA ALA A 65 -12.78 -21.53 9.56
C ALA A 65 -12.84 -21.93 11.04
N ALA A 66 -14.02 -22.38 11.49
CA ALA A 66 -14.25 -22.89 12.84
C ALA A 66 -13.91 -24.38 12.96
#